data_AF-W9T4T2-F1
#
_entry.id   AF-W9T4T2-F1
#
_cell.length_a   1.000
_cell.length_b   1.000
_cell.length_c   1.000
_cell.angle_alpha   90.00
_cell.angle_beta   90.00
_cell.angle_gamma   90.00
#
_symmetry.space_group_name_H-M   'P 1'
#
loop_
_entity.id
_entity.type
_entity.pdbx_description
1 polymer ?
#
loop_
_entity_poly.entity_id
_entity_poly.type
_entity_poly.pdbx_seq_one_letter_code
_entity_poly.pdbx_strand_id
1 'polypeptide(L)' 'MPIPVPVPMFSFTGSRASKLGDLGPYGKQVVQFYTQTKTITERWFDENEVGGPVNTTINLK' A
#
# COMPACT_ATOMS: atom_id res chain seq x y z
N MET A 1 24.82 -11.82 -29.55
CA MET A 1 23.37 -12.12 -29.58
C MET A 1 22.94 -12.59 -28.20
N PRO A 2 22.07 -11.87 -27.48
CA PRO A 2 21.52 -12.37 -26.22
C PRO A 2 20.51 -13.49 -26.50
N ILE A 3 20.66 -14.62 -25.81
CA ILE A 3 19.79 -15.78 -25.92
C ILE A 3 18.69 -15.63 -24.86
N PRO A 4 17.39 -15.77 -25.22
CA PRO A 4 16.31 -15.67 -24.24
C PRO A 4 16.41 -16.82 -23.25
N VAL A 5 16.78 -16.49 -22.01
CA VAL A 5 16.89 -17.45 -20.92
C VAL A 5 15.53 -17.53 -20.20
N PRO A 6 15.01 -18.73 -19.91
CA PRO A 6 13.75 -18.88 -19.18
C PRO A 6 13.84 -18.24 -17.78
N VAL A 7 12.86 -17.42 -17.44
CA VAL A 7 12.75 -16.77 -16.12
C VAL A 7 11.83 -17.60 -15.21
N PRO A 8 12.18 -17.83 -13.94
CA PRO A 8 11.32 -18.55 -13.00
C PRO A 8 10.08 -17.74 -12.64
N MET A 9 8.92 -18.23 -13.06
CA MET A 9 7.60 -17.60 -12.78
C MET A 9 7.00 -17.99 -11.43
N PHE A 10 7.49 -19.09 -10.85
CA PHE A 10 6.97 -19.68 -9.62
C PHE A 10 8.08 -19.81 -8.59
N SER A 11 7.71 -19.73 -7.32
CA SER A 11 8.62 -19.99 -6.21
C SER A 11 8.51 -21.44 -5.76
N PHE A 12 9.65 -22.09 -5.54
CA PHE A 12 9.73 -23.43 -4.95
C PHE A 12 10.20 -23.32 -3.49
N THR A 13 9.55 -24.06 -2.60
CA THR A 13 9.96 -24.17 -1.18
C THR A 13 9.96 -25.65 -0.77
N GLY A 14 10.75 -25.99 0.25
CA GLY A 14 10.84 -27.35 0.78
C GLY A 14 9.72 -27.67 1.78
N SER A 15 9.54 -28.96 2.10
CA SER A 15 8.60 -29.41 3.14
C SER A 15 9.21 -29.28 4.56
N ARG A 16 8.39 -29.41 5.61
CA ARG A 16 8.81 -29.44 7.03
C ARG A 16 9.61 -28.21 7.49
N ALA A 17 9.10 -27.01 7.22
CA ALA A 17 9.76 -25.76 7.63
C ALA A 17 11.22 -25.61 7.11
N SER A 18 11.53 -26.22 5.96
CA SER A 18 12.84 -26.12 5.29
C SER A 18 13.21 -24.69 4.83
N LYS A 19 12.33 -23.71 5.05
CA LYS A 19 12.54 -22.30 4.76
C LYS A 19 12.04 -21.48 5.94
N LEU A 20 12.82 -20.48 6.32
CA LEU A 20 12.42 -19.47 7.29
C LEU A 20 11.70 -18.32 6.57
N GLY A 21 10.56 -17.91 7.11
CA GLY A 21 9.71 -16.85 6.55
C GLY A 21 8.74 -17.33 5.48
N ASP A 22 7.75 -16.49 5.17
CA ASP A 22 6.60 -16.85 4.33
C ASP A 22 6.89 -16.70 2.82
N LEU A 23 7.41 -15.54 2.40
CA LEU A 23 7.59 -15.19 0.99
C LEU A 23 8.81 -15.82 0.33
N GLY A 24 8.63 -16.38 -0.87
CA GLY A 24 9.68 -17.02 -1.66
C GLY A 24 10.40 -16.09 -2.64
N PRO A 25 11.58 -16.50 -3.16
CA PRO A 25 12.49 -15.63 -3.90
C PRO A 25 12.08 -15.31 -5.34
N TYR A 26 11.05 -15.97 -5.89
CA TYR A 26 10.65 -15.83 -7.29
C TYR A 26 9.15 -15.55 -7.47
N GLY A 27 8.77 -15.11 -8.67
CA GLY A 27 7.39 -14.81 -9.02
C GLY A 27 6.82 -13.62 -8.23
N LYS A 28 5.50 -13.63 -8.00
CA LYS A 28 4.79 -12.52 -7.31
C LYS A 28 5.22 -12.34 -5.85
N GLN A 29 5.73 -13.39 -5.22
CA GLN A 29 6.14 -13.36 -3.81
C GLN A 29 7.35 -12.44 -3.58
N VAL A 30 8.24 -12.30 -4.56
CA VAL A 30 9.41 -11.40 -4.44
C VAL A 30 9.00 -9.94 -4.44
N VAL A 31 7.96 -9.58 -5.19
CA VAL A 31 7.45 -8.21 -5.24
C VAL A 31 6.84 -7.84 -3.88
N GLN A 32 6.07 -8.76 -3.29
CA GLN A 32 5.52 -8.58 -1.95
C GLN A 32 6.59 -8.56 -0.85
N PHE A 33 7.76 -9.16 -1.08
CA PHE A 33 8.85 -9.16 -0.12
C PHE A 33 9.55 -7.79 -0.05
N TYR A 34 9.78 -7.17 -1.22
CA TYR A 34 10.47 -5.88 -1.31
C TYR A 34 9.53 -4.66 -1.24
N THR A 35 8.21 -4.87 -1.26
CA THR A 35 7.23 -3.78 -1.23
C THR A 35 6.20 -4.01 -0.14
N GLN A 36 5.60 -2.92 0.34
CA GLN A 36 4.52 -2.96 1.32
C GLN A 36 3.25 -2.34 0.74
N THR A 37 2.10 -2.94 1.02
CA THR A 37 0.81 -2.37 0.64
C THR A 37 0.52 -1.15 1.52
N LYS A 38 0.37 0.02 0.90
CA LYS A 38 -0.06 1.25 1.58
C LYS A 38 -1.52 1.55 1.23
N THR A 39 -2.40 1.53 2.22
CA THR A 39 -3.81 1.94 2.07
C THR A 39 -3.94 3.43 2.40
N ILE A 40 -4.32 4.24 1.42
CA ILE A 40 -4.52 5.69 1.57
C ILE A 40 -6.02 5.98 1.52
N THR A 41 -6.54 6.68 2.53
CA THR A 41 -7.92 7.18 2.56
C THR A 41 -7.87 8.69 2.71
N GLU A 42 -8.45 9.40 1.76
CA GLU A 42 -8.51 10.86 1.77
C GLU A 42 -9.96 11.33 1.74
N ARG A 43 -10.24 12.40 2.49
CA ARG A 43 -11.52 13.12 2.46
C ARG A 43 -11.23 14.57 2.18
N TRP A 44 -11.84 15.08 1.12
CA TRP A 44 -11.77 16.49 0.72
C TRP A 44 -13.09 17.15 1.09
N PHE A 45 -13.03 18.13 1.99
CA PHE A 45 -14.19 18.93 2.39
C PHE A 45 -14.28 20.16 1.49
N ASP A 46 -15.49 20.58 1.13
CA ASP A 46 -15.71 21.88 0.52
C ASP A 46 -15.52 22.99 1.56
N GLU A 47 -15.11 24.18 1.12
CA GLU A 47 -14.81 25.34 1.99
C GLU A 47 -15.99 25.70 2.92
N ASN A 48 -17.22 25.47 2.46
CA ASN A 48 -18.46 25.72 3.19
C ASN A 48 -18.81 24.67 4.25
N GLU A 49 -18.15 23.50 4.26
CA GLU A 49 -18.42 22.43 5.24
C GLU A 49 -17.54 22.56 6.51
N VAL A 50 -16.44 23.32 6.45
CA VAL A 50 -15.45 23.42 7.54
C VAL A 50 -15.76 24.58 8.51
N GLY A 51 -16.55 25.56 8.08
CA GLY A 51 -16.95 26.71 8.90
C GLY A 51 -18.45 26.70 9.19
N GLY A 52 -18.87 26.17 10.35
CA GLY A 52 -20.20 26.48 10.88
C GLY A 52 -20.38 28.01 11.03
N PRO A 53 -21.62 28.53 11.03
CA PRO A 53 -21.89 29.96 11.05
C PRO A 53 -21.14 30.66 12.20
N VAL A 54 -20.13 31.47 11.83
CA VAL A 54 -19.35 32.27 12.78
C VAL A 54 -20.20 33.49 13.14
N ASN A 55 -20.74 33.51 14.36
CA ASN A 55 -21.54 34.62 14.85
C ASN A 55 -20.66 35.86 15.07
N THR A 56 -20.60 36.76 14.08
CA THR A 56 -19.74 37.98 14.08
C THR A 56 -20.44 39.25 14.57
N THR A 57 -21.65 39.18 15.10
CA THR A 57 -22.37 40.38 15.59
C THR A 57 -22.45 40.41 17.12
N ILE A 58 -21.58 41.21 17.74
CA ILE A 58 -21.74 41.61 19.15
C ILE A 58 -22.58 42.89 19.15
N ASN A 59 -23.83 42.79 19.61
CA ASN A 59 -24.69 43.95 19.84
C ASN A 59 -24.33 44.53 21.23
N LEU A 60 -23.72 45.71 21.25
CA LEU A 60 -23.51 46.48 22.47
C LEU A 60 -24.70 47.44 22.64
N LYS A 61 -25.34 47.34 23.81
CA LYS A 61 -26.56 48.02 24.22
C LYS A 61 -26.41 49.54 24.32
#